data_AF-A0A833PBK8-F1
#
_entry.id   AF-A0A833PBK8-F1
#
_cell.length_a   1.000
_cell.length_b   1.000
_cell.length_c   1.000
_cell.angle_alpha   90.00
_cell.angle_beta   90.00
_cell.angle_gamma   90.00
#
_symmetry.space_group_name_H-M   'P 1'
#
loop_
_entity.id
_entity.type
_entity.pdbx_description
1 polymer ?
#
loop_
_entity_poly.entity_id
_entity_poly.type
_entity_poly.pdbx_seq_one_letter_code
_entity_poly.pdbx_strand_id
1 'polypeptide(L)'
;MLRRIMIFLTSLLLLLNSALVNASIGGWILSNPTAVGASILYDGTKGSATSSILISPNASEVAKVLRGGIALSFAVEQLLGAVDWVLDPANNQIVYTKPHNPYQAPTLCQNYFKATTATPDVAAYGCSIPQVAANYCKVRLSKPNVQGCTVSNFTSESFELETSCIKWDGSCAGLSGAIFPKYIVNSYFDPKFLPLITAAEQVIENAQNNNLDAQFTVLAAATNILSEAEQDDTKAKPIEDELNNNSKCPSGIVRNGSCWVCDKSLFMPYTRATRDAKNATRGKSCKNVTDTTVKQLMQLFLEI
;
A
#
# COMPACT_ATOMS: atom_id res chain seq x y z
N MET A 1 6.69 2.73 20.53
CA MET A 1 5.58 3.41 19.84
C MET A 1 5.99 4.77 19.26
N LEU A 2 6.66 5.66 20.01
CA LEU A 2 7.11 6.98 19.50
C LEU A 2 7.93 6.94 18.20
N ARG A 3 8.83 5.95 18.06
CA ARG A 3 9.68 5.79 16.86
C ARG A 3 8.90 5.47 15.59
N ARG A 4 7.78 4.74 15.71
CA ARG A 4 6.89 4.43 14.57
C ARG A 4 6.04 5.65 14.18
N ILE A 5 5.63 6.46 15.17
CA ILE A 5 4.89 7.72 14.95
C ILE A 5 5.78 8.79 14.30
N MET A 6 7.04 8.93 14.72
CA MET A 6 7.95 9.90 14.10
C MET A 6 8.36 9.52 12.68
N ILE A 7 8.59 8.24 12.38
CA ILE A 7 8.85 7.79 10.99
C ILE A 7 7.61 7.98 10.10
N PHE A 8 6.40 7.79 10.67
CA PHE A 8 5.14 8.07 9.98
C PHE A 8 4.99 9.56 9.68
N LEU A 9 5.25 10.45 10.66
CA LEU A 9 5.15 11.90 10.46
C LEU A 9 6.21 12.44 9.50
N THR A 10 7.46 11.97 9.58
CA THR A 10 8.54 12.44 8.70
C THR A 10 8.41 11.91 7.28
N SER A 11 7.95 10.66 7.11
CA SER A 11 7.63 10.13 5.77
C SER A 11 6.42 10.87 5.19
N LEU A 12 5.36 11.10 5.98
CA LEU A 12 4.19 11.89 5.56
C LEU A 12 4.59 13.33 5.15
N LEU A 13 5.48 13.99 5.91
CA LEU A 13 5.97 15.34 5.60
C LEU A 13 6.90 15.41 4.38
N LEU A 14 7.79 14.43 4.17
CA LEU A 14 8.64 14.35 2.98
C LEU A 14 7.84 13.97 1.72
N LEU A 15 6.78 13.18 1.87
CA LEU A 15 5.89 12.73 0.80
C LEU A 15 4.83 13.77 0.38
N LEU A 16 4.40 14.63 1.31
CA LEU A 16 3.51 15.76 1.01
C LEU A 16 4.17 16.79 0.07
N ASN A 17 5.49 16.95 0.12
CA ASN A 17 6.22 17.87 -0.76
C ASN A 17 6.25 17.41 -2.23
N SER A 18 6.23 16.09 -2.50
CA SER A 18 6.20 15.55 -3.86
C SER A 18 4.79 15.44 -4.47
N ALA A 19 3.73 15.57 -3.66
CA ALA A 19 2.34 15.48 -4.11
C ALA A 19 1.74 16.83 -4.60
N LEU A 20 2.54 17.91 -4.59
CA LEU A 20 2.15 19.26 -4.97
C LEU A 20 2.79 19.70 -6.30
N VAL A 21 3.09 18.76 -7.19
CA VAL A 21 3.57 19.10 -8.53
C VAL A 21 2.36 19.48 -9.38
N ASN A 22 2.25 20.75 -9.71
CA ASN A 22 1.32 21.20 -10.75
C ASN A 22 1.82 20.68 -12.09
N ALA A 23 1.05 19.82 -12.75
CA ALA A 23 1.39 19.33 -14.08
C ALA A 23 0.90 20.32 -15.15
N SER A 24 1.69 20.55 -16.19
CA SER A 24 1.37 21.41 -17.32
C SER A 24 1.23 20.60 -18.60
N ILE A 25 -0.01 20.33 -19.03
CA ILE A 25 -0.32 19.48 -20.19
C ILE A 25 -1.13 20.28 -21.21
N GLY A 26 -0.60 20.47 -22.42
CA GLY A 26 -1.34 21.17 -23.48
C GLY A 26 -1.75 22.61 -23.12
N GLY A 27 -0.99 23.28 -22.25
CA GLY A 27 -1.30 24.60 -21.70
C GLY A 27 -2.35 24.60 -20.58
N TRP A 28 -2.83 23.44 -20.13
CA TRP A 28 -3.61 23.27 -18.91
C TRP A 28 -2.68 23.11 -17.71
N ILE A 29 -2.94 23.87 -16.64
CA ILE A 29 -2.29 23.69 -15.33
C ILE A 29 -3.21 22.85 -14.46
N LEU A 30 -2.77 21.66 -14.09
CA LEU A 30 -3.47 20.73 -13.21
C LEU A 30 -3.06 20.96 -11.75
N SER A 31 -4.04 20.98 -10.85
CA SER A 31 -3.85 21.28 -9.43
C SER A 31 -4.92 20.63 -8.55
N ASN A 32 -4.82 20.79 -7.24
CA ASN A 32 -5.79 20.33 -6.24
C ASN A 32 -6.17 18.84 -6.34
N PRO A 33 -5.19 17.91 -6.33
CA PRO A 33 -5.49 16.49 -6.40
C PRO A 33 -6.41 16.06 -5.24
N THR A 34 -7.52 15.43 -5.57
CA THR A 34 -8.49 14.91 -4.60
C THR A 34 -8.77 13.44 -4.89
N ALA A 35 -8.56 12.57 -3.90
CA ALA A 35 -8.85 11.15 -4.05
C ALA A 35 -10.37 10.90 -4.13
N VAL A 36 -10.78 10.11 -5.12
CA VAL A 36 -12.15 9.65 -5.35
C VAL A 36 -12.09 8.13 -5.55
N GLY A 37 -12.05 7.38 -4.44
CA GLY A 37 -11.85 5.93 -4.49
C GLY A 37 -10.47 5.58 -5.05
N ALA A 38 -10.43 4.77 -6.10
CA ALA A 38 -9.19 4.41 -6.80
C ALA A 38 -8.78 5.36 -7.94
N SER A 39 -9.34 6.57 -7.96
CA SER A 39 -9.01 7.61 -8.95
C SER A 39 -8.68 8.93 -8.28
N ILE A 40 -8.01 9.82 -9.00
CA ILE A 40 -7.66 11.17 -8.52
C ILE A 40 -8.29 12.22 -9.41
N LEU A 41 -9.07 13.10 -8.80
CA LEU A 41 -9.64 14.26 -9.45
C LEU A 41 -8.63 15.41 -9.42
N TYR A 42 -8.33 15.98 -10.57
CA TYR A 42 -7.53 17.20 -10.71
C TYR A 42 -8.40 18.34 -11.25
N ASP A 43 -8.16 19.54 -10.76
CA ASP A 43 -8.70 20.77 -11.32
C ASP A 43 -7.72 21.35 -12.34
N GLY A 44 -8.19 21.60 -13.56
CA GLY A 44 -7.45 22.16 -14.67
C GLY A 44 -7.80 23.62 -14.92
N THR A 45 -6.78 24.44 -15.20
CA THR A 45 -6.94 25.84 -15.63
C THR A 45 -6.16 26.15 -16.90
N LYS A 46 -6.78 26.86 -17.85
CA LYS A 46 -6.16 27.34 -19.09
C LYS A 46 -6.66 28.75 -19.40
N GLY A 47 -5.92 29.77 -18.97
CA GLY A 47 -6.39 31.15 -19.00
C GLY A 47 -7.62 31.34 -18.10
N SER A 48 -8.75 31.77 -18.68
CA SER A 48 -10.03 31.88 -17.97
C SER A 48 -10.89 30.60 -17.99
N ALA A 49 -10.46 29.57 -18.73
CA ALA A 49 -11.18 28.30 -18.80
C ALA A 49 -10.83 27.43 -17.59
N THR A 50 -11.84 26.80 -16.99
CA THR A 50 -11.69 25.81 -15.92
C THR A 50 -12.24 24.47 -16.38
N SER A 51 -11.63 23.40 -15.89
CA SER A 51 -12.03 22.03 -16.19
C SER A 51 -11.68 21.13 -15.00
N SER A 52 -12.21 19.92 -14.98
CA SER A 52 -11.74 18.89 -14.06
C SER A 52 -11.57 17.59 -14.83
N ILE A 53 -10.60 16.78 -14.43
CA ILE A 53 -10.31 15.47 -15.02
C ILE A 53 -10.10 14.44 -13.93
N LEU A 54 -10.55 13.21 -14.19
CA LEU A 54 -10.38 12.09 -13.27
C LEU A 54 -9.35 11.12 -13.84
N ILE A 55 -8.17 11.07 -13.21
CA ILE A 55 -7.11 10.13 -13.59
C ILE A 55 -7.30 8.84 -12.81
N SER A 56 -7.43 7.72 -13.54
CA SER A 56 -7.66 6.39 -12.97
C SER A 56 -6.50 5.47 -13.33
N PRO A 57 -5.47 5.36 -12.46
CA PRO A 57 -4.33 4.49 -12.72
C PRO A 57 -4.74 3.02 -12.83
N ASN A 58 -4.19 2.32 -13.82
CA ASN A 58 -4.33 0.88 -13.92
C ASN A 58 -3.32 0.16 -13.00
N ALA A 59 -3.47 -1.16 -12.85
CA ALA A 59 -2.61 -1.96 -11.98
C ALA A 59 -1.11 -1.86 -12.36
N SER A 60 -0.78 -1.70 -13.65
CA SER A 60 0.61 -1.56 -14.08
C SER A 60 1.20 -0.23 -13.65
N GLU A 61 0.42 0.84 -13.67
CA GLU A 61 0.83 2.17 -13.23
C GLU A 61 0.99 2.22 -11.70
N VAL A 62 0.08 1.57 -10.98
CA VAL A 62 0.20 1.40 -9.52
C VAL A 62 1.42 0.54 -9.18
N ALA A 63 1.67 -0.55 -9.90
CA ALA A 63 2.83 -1.41 -9.66
C ALA A 63 4.17 -0.67 -9.77
N LYS A 64 4.30 0.31 -10.69
CA LYS A 64 5.51 1.13 -10.85
C LYS A 64 5.89 1.92 -9.59
N VAL A 65 4.91 2.27 -8.75
CA VAL A 65 5.13 3.06 -7.52
C VAL A 65 5.20 2.23 -6.25
N LEU A 66 4.93 0.93 -6.32
CA LEU A 66 5.02 0.02 -5.17
C LEU A 66 6.49 -0.25 -4.82
N ARG A 67 7.01 0.49 -3.83
CA ARG A 67 8.40 0.35 -3.34
C ARG A 67 8.53 -0.23 -1.93
N GLY A 68 7.64 -1.13 -1.52
CA GLY A 68 7.72 -1.74 -0.18
C GLY A 68 7.05 -0.93 0.95
N GLY A 69 6.03 -0.13 0.63
CA GLY A 69 5.30 0.72 1.59
C GLY A 69 4.10 0.04 2.27
N ILE A 70 3.41 0.77 3.15
CA ILE A 70 2.28 0.27 3.96
C ILE A 70 1.14 -0.30 3.10
N ALA A 71 0.77 0.37 2.01
CA ALA A 71 -0.27 -0.12 1.10
C ALA A 71 0.07 -1.48 0.50
N LEU A 72 1.34 -1.70 0.14
CA LEU A 72 1.83 -2.98 -0.34
C LEU A 72 1.74 -4.05 0.75
N SER A 73 2.23 -3.75 1.95
CA SER A 73 2.18 -4.68 3.08
C SER A 73 0.75 -5.10 3.41
N PHE A 74 -0.19 -4.14 3.42
CA PHE A 74 -1.59 -4.41 3.68
C PHE A 74 -2.24 -5.28 2.59
N ALA A 75 -1.97 -4.97 1.31
CA ALA A 75 -2.44 -5.78 0.18
C ALA A 75 -1.89 -7.22 0.23
N VAL A 76 -0.60 -7.39 0.54
CA VAL A 76 0.02 -8.70 0.68
C VAL A 76 -0.58 -9.49 1.84
N GLU A 77 -0.83 -8.84 2.97
CA GLU A 77 -1.46 -9.46 4.14
C GLU A 77 -2.88 -9.94 3.84
N GLN A 78 -3.67 -9.18 3.07
CA GLN A 78 -5.00 -9.62 2.64
C GLN A 78 -4.95 -10.81 1.68
N LEU A 79 -4.00 -10.81 0.73
CA LEU A 79 -3.88 -11.86 -0.29
C LEU A 79 -3.31 -13.16 0.28
N LEU A 80 -2.31 -13.06 1.15
CA LEU A 80 -1.48 -14.20 1.57
C LEU A 80 -1.56 -14.49 3.08
N GLY A 81 -2.15 -13.60 3.88
CA GLY A 81 -2.10 -13.64 5.34
C GLY A 81 -0.77 -13.16 5.89
N ALA A 82 -0.48 -13.54 7.15
CA ALA A 82 0.76 -13.19 7.84
C ALA A 82 1.95 -14.05 7.36
N VAL A 83 2.39 -13.84 6.12
CA VAL A 83 3.56 -14.50 5.52
C VAL A 83 4.80 -13.60 5.57
N ASP A 84 5.97 -14.23 5.66
CA ASP A 84 7.23 -13.53 5.45
C ASP A 84 7.44 -13.35 3.94
N TRP A 85 7.65 -12.11 3.50
CA TRP A 85 7.82 -11.77 2.10
C TRP A 85 8.89 -10.69 1.90
N VAL A 86 9.48 -10.68 0.70
CA VAL A 86 10.48 -9.70 0.25
C VAL A 86 10.07 -9.21 -1.14
N LEU A 87 10.14 -7.89 -1.35
CA LEU A 87 9.96 -7.32 -2.68
C LEU A 87 11.19 -7.64 -3.52
N ASP A 88 10.98 -8.12 -4.75
CA ASP A 88 11.98 -8.32 -5.78
C ASP A 88 11.71 -7.34 -6.94
N PRO A 89 12.27 -6.10 -6.87
CA PRO A 89 12.02 -5.07 -7.87
C PRO A 89 12.59 -5.42 -9.25
N ALA A 90 13.61 -6.27 -9.32
CA ALA A 90 14.24 -6.62 -10.58
C ALA A 90 13.31 -7.48 -11.46
N ASN A 91 12.46 -8.28 -10.82
CA ASN A 91 11.52 -9.17 -11.50
C ASN A 91 10.04 -8.77 -11.33
N ASN A 92 9.77 -7.57 -10.78
CA ASN A 92 8.40 -7.06 -10.53
C ASN A 92 7.51 -8.06 -9.78
N GLN A 93 8.03 -8.66 -8.72
CA GLN A 93 7.34 -9.70 -7.97
C GLN A 93 7.65 -9.64 -6.48
N ILE A 94 6.82 -10.33 -5.71
CA ILE A 94 6.98 -10.53 -4.28
C ILE A 94 7.36 -11.99 -4.08
N VAL A 95 8.49 -12.20 -3.41
CA VAL A 95 8.96 -13.53 -3.03
C VAL A 95 8.47 -13.80 -1.62
N TYR A 96 7.71 -14.86 -1.42
CA TYR A 96 7.14 -15.22 -0.12
C TYR A 96 7.24 -16.71 0.14
N THR A 97 7.13 -17.08 1.42
CA THR A 97 7.05 -18.48 1.83
C THR A 97 6.01 -18.63 2.94
N LYS A 98 5.67 -19.87 3.30
CA LYS A 98 4.87 -20.12 4.51
C LYS A 98 5.62 -19.53 5.72
N PRO A 99 4.91 -19.07 6.76
CA PRO A 99 5.53 -18.48 7.95
C PRO A 99 6.68 -19.37 8.45
N HIS A 100 7.87 -18.79 8.61
CA HIS A 100 9.03 -19.58 8.99
C HIS A 100 8.87 -20.12 10.41
N ASN A 101 8.73 -21.45 10.51
CA ASN A 101 8.79 -22.13 11.79
C ASN A 101 10.25 -22.10 12.30
N PRO A 102 10.57 -21.44 13.43
CA PRO A 102 11.94 -21.32 13.93
C PRO A 102 12.54 -22.66 14.38
N TYR A 103 11.72 -23.72 14.44
CA TYR A 103 12.12 -25.10 14.72
C TYR A 103 12.44 -25.91 13.44
N GLN A 104 12.30 -25.33 12.25
CA GLN A 104 12.54 -25.99 10.96
C GLN A 104 13.49 -25.17 10.08
N ALA A 105 14.07 -25.76 9.04
CA ALA A 105 14.88 -25.03 8.08
C ALA A 105 14.05 -23.95 7.35
N PRO A 106 14.60 -22.74 7.10
CA PRO A 106 13.90 -21.74 6.31
C PRO A 106 13.72 -22.23 4.88
N THR A 107 12.67 -21.81 4.21
CA THR A 107 12.41 -22.17 2.79
C THR A 107 12.74 -21.02 1.83
N LEU A 108 13.02 -19.82 2.35
CA LEU A 108 13.21 -18.60 1.57
C LEU A 108 14.67 -18.28 1.20
N CYS A 109 15.64 -19.04 1.71
CA CYS A 109 17.06 -18.74 1.54
C CYS A 109 17.79 -19.92 0.96
N GLN A 110 18.58 -19.70 -0.10
CA GLN A 110 19.37 -20.74 -0.75
C GLN A 110 20.33 -21.43 0.21
N ASN A 111 20.77 -20.70 1.25
CA ASN A 111 21.57 -21.22 2.34
C ASN A 111 21.03 -20.68 3.67
N TYR A 112 21.26 -21.41 4.75
CA TYR A 112 20.85 -21.00 6.09
C TYR A 112 21.86 -21.41 7.15
N PHE A 113 21.73 -20.79 8.31
CA PHE A 113 22.50 -21.08 9.50
C PHE A 113 21.65 -21.89 10.49
N LYS A 114 22.26 -22.90 11.11
CA LYS A 114 21.67 -23.72 12.16
C LYS A 114 22.50 -23.63 13.44
N ALA A 115 21.88 -23.20 14.53
CA ALA A 115 22.49 -23.24 15.87
C ALA A 115 21.85 -24.36 16.69
N THR A 116 22.69 -25.17 17.36
CA THR A 116 22.22 -26.25 18.24
C THR A 116 22.97 -26.32 19.56
N THR A 117 22.27 -26.52 20.66
CA THR A 117 22.86 -26.82 21.98
C THR A 117 22.11 -27.96 22.66
N ALA A 118 22.80 -28.77 23.47
CA ALA A 118 22.19 -29.91 24.14
C ALA A 118 21.43 -29.57 25.45
N THR A 119 21.72 -28.43 26.08
CA THR A 119 21.20 -28.09 27.41
C THR A 119 20.62 -26.66 27.50
N PRO A 120 19.27 -26.51 27.48
CA PRO A 120 18.30 -27.48 26.95
C PRO A 120 18.52 -27.73 25.45
N ASP A 121 17.95 -28.81 24.92
CA ASP A 121 17.94 -29.08 23.48
C ASP A 121 17.23 -27.94 22.73
N VAL A 122 18.02 -27.14 22.03
CA VAL A 122 17.58 -26.00 21.24
C VAL A 122 18.19 -26.16 19.86
N ALA A 123 17.32 -26.17 18.85
CA ALA A 123 17.70 -26.04 17.46
C ALA A 123 16.99 -24.81 16.89
N ALA A 124 17.76 -23.89 16.33
CA ALA A 124 17.22 -22.71 15.68
C ALA A 124 17.87 -22.50 14.32
N TYR A 125 17.09 -21.88 13.43
CA TYR A 125 17.44 -21.71 12.03
C TYR A 125 17.27 -20.24 11.63
N GLY A 126 18.02 -19.78 10.63
CA GLY A 126 17.88 -18.43 10.08
C GLY A 126 18.71 -18.22 8.83
N CYS A 127 18.37 -17.24 8.01
CA CYS A 127 19.08 -16.96 6.75
C CYS A 127 20.37 -16.16 6.95
N SER A 128 20.53 -15.55 8.12
CA SER A 128 21.71 -14.79 8.51
C SER A 128 22.06 -15.07 9.97
N ILE A 129 23.30 -14.75 10.36
CA ILE A 129 23.77 -14.86 11.75
C ILE A 129 22.86 -14.08 12.73
N PRO A 130 22.48 -12.82 12.46
CA PRO A 130 21.54 -12.11 13.34
C PRO A 130 20.17 -12.79 13.46
N GLN A 131 19.66 -13.37 12.36
CA GLN A 131 18.35 -14.01 12.37
C GLN A 131 18.36 -15.32 13.15
N VAL A 132 19.37 -16.18 12.95
CA VAL A 132 19.48 -17.44 13.71
C VAL A 132 19.69 -17.16 15.20
N ALA A 133 20.43 -16.11 15.57
CA ALA A 133 20.61 -15.69 16.96
C ALA A 133 19.30 -15.25 17.63
N ALA A 134 18.51 -14.41 16.94
CA ALA A 134 17.20 -13.99 17.43
C ALA A 134 16.24 -15.18 17.58
N ASN A 135 16.20 -16.08 16.59
CA ASN A 135 15.39 -17.29 16.63
C ASN A 135 15.85 -18.25 17.72
N TYR A 136 17.15 -18.35 17.96
CA TYR A 136 17.72 -19.16 19.04
C TYR A 136 17.19 -18.72 20.39
N CYS A 137 17.20 -17.43 20.71
CA CYS A 137 16.62 -16.95 21.96
C CYS A 137 15.13 -17.21 22.06
N LYS A 138 14.38 -17.02 20.97
CA LYS A 138 12.93 -17.31 20.93
C LYS A 138 12.63 -18.79 21.24
N VAL A 139 13.40 -19.72 20.66
CA VAL A 139 13.27 -21.16 20.90
C VAL A 139 13.74 -21.53 22.31
N ARG A 140 14.80 -20.92 22.83
CA ARG A 140 15.30 -21.22 24.17
C ARG A 140 14.31 -20.75 25.24
N LEU A 141 13.77 -19.54 25.11
CA LEU A 141 12.79 -18.96 26.04
C LEU A 141 11.44 -19.69 26.03
N SER A 142 11.14 -20.51 25.01
CA SER A 142 9.95 -21.36 25.01
C SER A 142 10.12 -22.65 25.82
N LYS A 143 11.36 -22.99 26.21
CA LYS A 143 11.63 -24.19 27.01
C LYS A 143 11.29 -23.95 28.49
N PRO A 144 10.77 -24.97 29.18
CA PRO A 144 10.50 -24.87 30.61
C PRO A 144 11.80 -24.56 31.37
N ASN A 145 11.66 -23.82 32.46
CA ASN A 145 12.75 -23.47 33.39
C ASN A 145 13.85 -22.56 32.85
N VAL A 146 13.71 -21.99 31.65
CA VAL A 146 14.60 -20.94 31.10
C VAL A 146 14.09 -19.55 31.47
N GLN A 147 14.96 -18.67 31.97
CA GLN A 147 14.56 -17.33 32.45
C GLN A 147 15.09 -16.15 31.64
N GLY A 148 16.02 -16.36 30.71
CA GLY A 148 16.55 -15.26 29.91
C GLY A 148 17.51 -15.70 28.82
N CYS A 149 17.57 -14.88 27.77
CA CYS A 149 18.44 -15.08 26.63
C CYS A 149 18.72 -13.73 25.98
N THR A 150 20.01 -13.41 25.86
CA THR A 150 20.52 -12.18 25.25
C THR A 150 21.58 -12.57 24.23
N VAL A 151 21.56 -11.91 23.08
CA VAL A 151 22.56 -12.09 22.01
C VAL A 151 23.28 -10.78 21.75
N SER A 152 24.59 -10.85 21.53
CA SER A 152 25.47 -9.70 21.32
C SER A 152 26.65 -10.06 20.42
N ASN A 153 27.55 -9.09 20.17
CA ASN A 153 28.83 -9.29 19.46
C ASN A 153 28.73 -10.15 18.19
N PHE A 154 27.88 -9.72 17.26
CA PHE A 154 27.70 -10.38 15.98
C PHE A 154 28.93 -10.25 15.10
N THR A 155 29.39 -11.38 14.55
CA THR A 155 30.38 -11.44 13.47
C THR A 155 29.74 -12.05 12.22
N SER A 156 30.51 -12.21 11.15
CA SER A 156 30.04 -12.93 9.96
C SER A 156 29.80 -14.42 10.19
N GLU A 157 30.33 -15.00 11.27
CA GLU A 157 30.36 -16.45 11.52
C GLU A 157 29.77 -16.85 12.87
N SER A 158 29.60 -15.91 13.79
CA SER A 158 29.25 -16.19 15.18
C SER A 158 28.47 -15.05 15.84
N PHE A 159 27.89 -15.37 16.99
CA PHE A 159 27.32 -14.39 17.91
C PHE A 159 27.62 -14.81 19.35
N GLU A 160 27.76 -13.83 20.25
CA GLU A 160 27.84 -14.09 21.69
C GLU A 160 26.45 -14.33 22.24
N LEU A 161 26.34 -15.37 23.07
CA LEU A 161 25.11 -15.72 23.75
C LEU A 161 25.34 -15.60 25.25
N GLU A 162 24.47 -14.85 25.92
CA GLU A 162 24.36 -14.84 27.36
C GLU A 162 22.97 -15.30 27.77
N THR A 163 22.88 -16.35 28.59
CA THR A 163 21.59 -16.90 29.03
C THR A 163 21.52 -16.89 30.55
N SER A 164 20.33 -16.56 31.06
CA SER A 164 20.06 -16.71 32.50
C SER A 164 19.36 -18.04 32.78
N CYS A 165 19.64 -18.56 33.97
CA CYS A 165 19.26 -19.82 34.59
C CYS A 165 18.38 -20.80 33.80
N ILE A 166 18.86 -22.04 33.69
CA ILE A 166 17.99 -23.22 33.63
C ILE A 166 17.84 -23.78 35.04
N LYS A 167 16.63 -23.77 35.63
CA LYS A 167 16.39 -24.31 36.98
C LYS A 167 16.09 -25.81 36.90
N TRP A 168 17.05 -26.66 37.27
CA TRP A 168 16.83 -28.13 37.37
C TRP A 168 16.52 -28.59 38.80
N ASP A 169 16.88 -27.80 39.82
CA ASP A 169 16.82 -28.19 41.23
C ASP A 169 16.96 -26.98 42.21
N GLY A 170 16.81 -25.75 41.71
CA GLY A 170 17.11 -24.53 42.47
C GLY A 170 18.50 -23.95 42.20
N SER A 171 19.40 -24.69 41.54
CA SER A 171 20.64 -24.15 40.98
C SER A 171 20.40 -23.46 39.63
N CYS A 172 21.21 -22.43 39.34
CA CYS A 172 21.14 -21.63 38.13
C CYS A 172 22.39 -21.89 37.29
N ALA A 173 22.22 -22.56 36.14
CA ALA A 173 23.28 -22.68 35.13
C ALA A 173 22.88 -21.91 33.87
N GLY A 174 23.76 -21.03 33.42
CA GLY A 174 23.64 -20.28 32.17
C GLY A 174 24.77 -20.62 31.21
N LEU A 175 24.48 -20.65 29.92
CA LEU A 175 25.51 -20.58 28.88
C LEU A 175 25.91 -19.12 28.71
N SER A 176 27.22 -18.87 28.75
CA SER A 176 27.86 -17.62 28.32
C SER A 176 28.99 -17.98 27.38
N GLY A 177 28.90 -17.53 26.12
CA GLY A 177 29.96 -17.72 25.13
C GLY A 177 29.49 -17.67 23.69
N ALA A 178 30.48 -17.69 22.79
CA ALA A 178 30.28 -17.61 21.36
C ALA A 178 29.60 -18.88 20.80
N ILE A 179 28.52 -18.69 20.06
CA ILE A 179 27.90 -19.72 19.22
C ILE A 179 28.39 -19.52 17.79
N PHE A 180 28.80 -20.63 17.17
CA PHE A 180 29.17 -20.72 15.75
C PHE A 180 28.11 -21.54 15.00
N PRO A 181 27.09 -20.90 14.42
CA PRO A 181 26.06 -21.60 13.67
C PRO A 181 26.65 -22.32 12.45
N LYS A 182 26.16 -23.53 12.18
CA LYS A 182 26.54 -24.28 10.99
C LYS A 182 25.89 -23.67 9.75
N TYR A 183 26.68 -23.36 8.73
CA TYR A 183 26.19 -23.00 7.40
C TYR A 183 25.74 -24.25 6.62
N ILE A 184 24.55 -24.21 6.04
CA ILE A 184 23.91 -25.35 5.35
C ILE A 184 23.30 -24.87 4.03
N VAL A 185 23.60 -25.59 2.95
CA VAL A 185 22.92 -25.42 1.65
C VAL A 185 21.49 -25.94 1.76
N ASN A 186 20.53 -25.13 1.37
CA ASN A 186 19.13 -25.41 1.62
C ASN A 186 18.49 -26.28 0.54
N SER A 187 18.31 -27.57 0.84
CA SER A 187 17.56 -28.49 -0.01
C SER A 187 16.05 -28.25 -0.02
N TYR A 188 15.54 -27.39 0.87
CA TYR A 188 14.12 -27.04 1.00
C TYR A 188 13.80 -25.64 0.47
N PHE A 189 14.71 -25.07 -0.32
CA PHE A 189 14.49 -23.78 -0.96
C PHE A 189 13.34 -23.88 -1.99
N ASP A 190 12.20 -23.30 -1.65
CA ASP A 190 10.97 -23.31 -2.47
C ASP A 190 10.29 -21.94 -2.36
N PRO A 191 10.89 -20.89 -2.96
CA PRO A 191 10.29 -19.56 -2.97
C PRO A 191 8.99 -19.58 -3.78
N LYS A 192 7.94 -18.96 -3.23
CA LYS A 192 6.70 -18.68 -3.97
C LYS A 192 6.70 -17.24 -4.45
N PHE A 193 6.02 -17.00 -5.56
CA PHE A 193 6.02 -15.70 -6.21
C PHE A 193 4.59 -15.18 -6.33
N LEU A 194 4.40 -13.92 -5.93
CA LEU A 194 3.18 -13.16 -6.17
C LEU A 194 3.55 -12.02 -7.14
N PRO A 195 2.96 -11.98 -8.35
CA PRO A 195 3.18 -10.88 -9.28
C PRO A 195 2.83 -9.54 -8.64
N LEU A 196 3.67 -8.52 -8.85
CA LEU A 196 3.42 -7.19 -8.27
C LEU A 196 2.14 -6.55 -8.82
N ILE A 197 1.74 -6.93 -10.04
CA ILE A 197 0.48 -6.53 -10.66
C ILE A 197 -0.74 -6.97 -9.83
N THR A 198 -0.73 -8.19 -9.28
CA THR A 198 -1.82 -8.70 -8.44
C THR A 198 -1.90 -7.95 -7.12
N ALA A 199 -0.75 -7.64 -6.52
CA ALA A 199 -0.73 -6.78 -5.33
C ALA A 199 -1.23 -5.36 -5.64
N ALA A 200 -0.91 -4.83 -6.83
CA ALA A 200 -1.39 -3.52 -7.28
C ALA A 200 -2.91 -3.48 -7.51
N GLU A 201 -3.50 -4.55 -8.06
CA GLU A 201 -4.96 -4.71 -8.17
C GLU A 201 -5.61 -4.66 -6.79
N GLN A 202 -5.04 -5.36 -5.81
CA GLN A 202 -5.55 -5.32 -4.44
C GLN A 202 -5.41 -3.93 -3.80
N VAL A 203 -4.34 -3.18 -4.11
CA VAL A 203 -4.21 -1.78 -3.69
C VAL A 203 -5.29 -0.90 -4.30
N ILE A 204 -5.63 -1.08 -5.59
CA ILE A 204 -6.72 -0.36 -6.25
C ILE A 204 -8.07 -0.66 -5.55
N GLU A 205 -8.36 -1.92 -5.26
CA GLU A 205 -9.58 -2.30 -4.52
C GLU A 205 -9.63 -1.66 -3.13
N ASN A 206 -8.51 -1.65 -2.41
CA ASN A 206 -8.41 -1.02 -1.10
C ASN A 206 -8.64 0.50 -1.19
N ALA A 207 -8.12 1.16 -2.22
CA ALA A 207 -8.35 2.60 -2.45
C ALA A 207 -9.83 2.89 -2.73
N GLN A 208 -10.50 2.02 -3.50
CA GLN A 208 -11.94 2.08 -3.74
C GLN A 208 -12.75 1.95 -2.45
N ASN A 209 -12.26 1.15 -1.50
CA ASN A 209 -12.83 0.97 -0.17
C ASN A 209 -12.38 2.03 0.85
N ASN A 210 -11.86 3.18 0.38
CA ASN A 210 -11.43 4.32 1.21
C ASN A 210 -10.24 4.04 2.15
N ASN A 211 -9.37 3.09 1.82
CA ASN A 211 -8.09 2.94 2.51
C ASN A 211 -7.16 4.10 2.15
N LEU A 212 -6.75 4.89 3.14
CA LEU A 212 -5.95 6.11 2.94
C LEU A 212 -4.55 5.83 2.38
N ASP A 213 -3.88 4.77 2.84
CA ASP A 213 -2.54 4.40 2.35
C ASP A 213 -2.61 3.94 0.88
N ALA A 214 -3.67 3.22 0.52
CA ALA A 214 -3.94 2.80 -0.84
C ALA A 214 -4.27 3.99 -1.74
N GLN A 215 -5.14 4.92 -1.30
CA GLN A 215 -5.44 6.16 -2.02
C GLN A 215 -4.19 7.03 -2.22
N PHE A 216 -3.28 7.06 -1.24
CA PHE A 216 -2.01 7.74 -1.38
C PHE A 216 -1.12 7.09 -2.45
N THR A 217 -1.12 5.76 -2.53
CA THR A 217 -0.37 5.02 -3.56
C THR A 217 -0.96 5.26 -4.95
N VAL A 218 -2.29 5.26 -5.08
CA VAL A 218 -2.99 5.65 -6.31
C VAL A 218 -2.66 7.09 -6.71
N LEU A 219 -2.57 8.01 -5.76
CA LEU A 219 -2.16 9.40 -6.01
C LEU A 219 -0.74 9.47 -6.59
N ALA A 220 0.21 8.73 -6.03
CA ALA A 220 1.57 8.67 -6.57
C ALA A 220 1.57 8.11 -8.00
N ALA A 221 0.76 7.09 -8.30
CA ALA A 221 0.62 6.53 -9.64
C ALA A 221 0.03 7.57 -10.62
N ALA A 222 -1.02 8.29 -10.22
CA ALA A 222 -1.63 9.34 -11.03
C ALA A 222 -0.64 10.49 -11.33
N THR A 223 0.13 10.93 -10.33
CA THR A 223 1.18 11.94 -10.52
C THR A 223 2.25 11.46 -11.49
N ASN A 224 2.65 10.19 -11.45
CA ASN A 224 3.57 9.63 -12.43
C ASN A 224 2.99 9.61 -13.85
N ILE A 225 1.71 9.30 -14.02
CA ILE A 225 1.02 9.39 -15.33
C ILE A 225 1.12 10.81 -15.87
N LEU A 226 0.83 11.81 -15.04
CA LEU A 226 0.93 13.21 -15.44
C LEU A 226 2.36 13.61 -15.79
N SER A 227 3.35 13.19 -14.99
CA SER A 227 4.77 13.48 -15.26
C SER A 227 5.29 12.80 -16.54
N GLU A 228 4.83 11.59 -16.83
CA GLU A 228 5.10 10.92 -18.11
C GLU A 228 4.44 11.67 -19.27
N ALA A 229 3.22 12.16 -19.10
CA ALA A 229 2.49 12.93 -20.11
C ALA A 229 3.10 14.31 -20.39
N GLU A 230 3.65 15.00 -19.39
CA GLU A 230 4.38 16.27 -19.60
C GLU A 230 5.57 16.15 -20.55
N GLN A 231 6.16 14.95 -20.64
CA GLN A 231 7.35 14.67 -21.44
C GLN A 231 7.02 13.96 -22.76
N ASP A 232 5.76 13.55 -22.97
CA ASP A 232 5.32 12.73 -24.09
C ASP A 232 3.99 13.24 -24.64
N ASP A 233 4.06 13.94 -25.77
CA ASP A 233 2.89 14.50 -26.47
C ASP A 233 1.82 13.44 -26.77
N THR A 234 2.21 12.18 -27.01
CA THR A 234 1.25 11.11 -27.30
C THR A 234 0.43 10.72 -26.07
N LYS A 235 1.02 10.82 -24.88
CA LYS A 235 0.35 10.61 -23.59
C LYS A 235 -0.38 11.85 -23.10
N ALA A 236 0.12 13.05 -23.40
CA ALA A 236 -0.52 14.32 -23.10
C ALA A 236 -1.83 14.52 -23.86
N LYS A 237 -1.87 14.15 -25.14
CA LYS A 237 -3.01 14.43 -26.03
C LYS A 237 -4.37 13.95 -25.51
N PRO A 238 -4.55 12.70 -25.05
CA PRO A 238 -5.85 12.27 -24.52
C PRO A 238 -6.28 13.08 -23.29
N ILE A 239 -5.34 13.45 -22.42
CA ILE A 239 -5.60 14.27 -21.22
C ILE A 239 -6.02 15.69 -21.64
N GLU A 240 -5.31 16.29 -22.59
CA GLU A 240 -5.66 17.61 -23.12
C GLU A 240 -7.03 17.61 -23.80
N ASP A 241 -7.33 16.60 -24.62
CA ASP A 241 -8.61 16.48 -25.32
C ASP A 241 -9.77 16.34 -24.32
N GLU A 242 -9.60 15.53 -23.27
CA GLU A 242 -10.59 15.39 -22.20
C GLU A 242 -10.81 16.72 -21.45
N LEU A 243 -9.74 17.43 -21.08
CA LEU A 243 -9.84 18.74 -20.43
C LEU A 243 -10.54 19.78 -21.31
N ASN A 244 -10.19 19.82 -22.60
CA ASN A 244 -10.82 20.70 -23.59
C ASN A 244 -12.31 20.37 -23.75
N ASN A 245 -12.69 19.10 -23.77
CA ASN A 245 -14.09 18.68 -23.86
C ASN A 245 -14.87 19.03 -22.58
N ASN A 246 -14.32 18.74 -21.40
CA ASN A 246 -14.94 19.02 -20.10
C ASN A 246 -15.08 20.52 -19.85
N SER A 247 -14.17 21.36 -20.35
CA SER A 247 -14.27 22.82 -20.23
C SER A 247 -15.40 23.42 -21.08
N LYS A 248 -15.72 22.80 -22.23
CA LYS A 248 -16.86 23.19 -23.08
C LYS A 248 -18.18 22.64 -22.54
N CYS A 249 -18.12 21.58 -21.73
CA CYS A 249 -19.29 20.96 -21.15
C CYS A 249 -19.04 20.47 -19.71
N PRO A 250 -19.29 21.32 -18.70
CA PRO A 250 -19.00 21.00 -17.30
C PRO A 250 -19.72 19.76 -16.74
N SER A 251 -20.80 19.32 -17.39
CA SER A 251 -21.53 18.09 -17.03
C SER A 251 -20.99 16.82 -17.70
N GLY A 252 -20.10 16.95 -18.69
CA GLY A 252 -19.59 15.83 -19.50
C GLY A 252 -20.64 15.19 -20.43
N ILE A 253 -21.89 15.66 -20.43
CA ILE A 253 -22.99 15.06 -21.19
C ILE A 253 -23.38 15.99 -22.34
N VAL A 254 -23.25 15.52 -23.57
CA VAL A 254 -23.72 16.22 -24.77
C VAL A 254 -24.99 15.56 -25.27
N ARG A 255 -26.10 16.32 -25.37
CA ARG A 255 -27.36 15.87 -25.99
C ARG A 255 -27.68 16.78 -27.18
N ASN A 256 -27.86 16.19 -28.36
CA ASN A 256 -28.17 16.91 -29.61
C ASN A 256 -27.22 18.10 -29.90
N GLY A 257 -25.92 17.92 -29.66
CA GLY A 257 -24.91 18.96 -29.91
C GLY A 257 -24.83 20.08 -28.87
N SER A 258 -25.68 20.05 -27.84
CA SER A 258 -25.65 21.00 -26.71
C SER A 258 -25.20 20.31 -25.43
N CYS A 259 -24.38 21.00 -24.64
CA CYS A 259 -24.03 20.53 -23.31
C CYS A 259 -25.29 20.47 -22.43
N TRP A 260 -25.53 19.33 -21.78
CA TRP A 260 -26.65 19.19 -20.88
C TRP A 260 -26.37 19.97 -19.60
N VAL A 261 -27.02 21.12 -19.46
CA VAL A 261 -26.98 21.93 -18.24
C VAL A 261 -28.18 21.52 -17.38
N CYS A 262 -27.94 21.12 -16.13
CA CYS A 262 -29.00 20.93 -15.14
C CYS A 262 -29.71 22.27 -14.88
N ASP A 263 -30.75 22.57 -15.65
CA ASP A 263 -31.57 23.76 -15.46
C ASP A 263 -32.64 23.51 -14.39
N LYS A 264 -32.79 24.47 -13.45
CA LYS A 264 -33.80 24.44 -12.37
C LYS A 264 -35.23 24.32 -12.89
N SER A 265 -35.50 24.75 -14.12
CA SER A 265 -36.83 24.75 -14.75
C SER A 265 -37.29 23.39 -15.25
N LEU A 266 -36.39 22.42 -15.42
CA LEU A 266 -36.70 21.08 -15.93
C LEU A 266 -37.25 20.11 -14.86
N PHE A 267 -37.45 20.58 -13.62
CA PHE A 267 -37.90 19.76 -12.48
C PHE A 267 -39.25 20.24 -11.92
N MET A 268 -40.33 20.07 -12.68
CA MET A 268 -41.70 20.02 -12.15
C MET A 268 -42.60 19.07 -12.94
N PRO A 269 -43.60 18.42 -12.27
CA PRO A 269 -44.08 18.73 -10.92
C PRO A 269 -43.59 17.78 -9.82
N TYR A 270 -43.39 18.35 -8.63
CA TYR A 270 -42.78 17.77 -7.43
C TYR A 270 -43.61 16.64 -6.80
N THR A 271 -42.98 15.49 -6.51
CA THR A 271 -43.41 14.63 -5.39
C THR A 271 -42.83 15.15 -4.07
N ARG A 272 -43.47 14.85 -2.94
CA ARG A 272 -43.06 15.25 -1.57
C ARG A 272 -41.57 14.98 -1.28
N ALA A 273 -41.03 13.87 -1.81
CA ALA A 273 -39.62 13.51 -1.69
C ALA A 273 -38.66 14.55 -2.30
N THR A 274 -39.05 15.17 -3.42
CA THR A 274 -38.24 16.18 -4.12
C THR A 274 -38.17 17.51 -3.35
N ARG A 275 -39.22 17.82 -2.57
CA ARG A 275 -39.24 18.98 -1.66
C ARG A 275 -38.35 18.75 -0.44
N ASP A 276 -38.34 17.53 0.09
CA ASP A 276 -37.54 17.21 1.27
C ASP A 276 -36.04 17.13 0.91
N ALA A 277 -35.70 16.62 -0.28
CA ALA A 277 -34.35 16.69 -0.86
C ALA A 277 -33.86 18.13 -1.12
N LYS A 278 -34.77 19.05 -1.48
CA LYS A 278 -34.48 20.48 -1.67
C LYS A 278 -34.16 21.20 -0.35
N ASN A 279 -34.83 20.83 0.75
CA ASN A 279 -34.51 21.36 2.07
C ASN A 279 -33.15 20.87 2.58
N ALA A 280 -32.80 19.62 2.28
CA ALA A 280 -31.51 19.05 2.65
C ALA A 280 -30.33 19.69 1.88
N THR A 281 -30.54 20.13 0.63
CA THR A 281 -29.45 20.58 -0.26
C THR A 281 -29.27 22.10 -0.38
N ARG A 282 -30.19 22.92 0.18
CA ARG A 282 -30.14 24.41 0.17
C ARG A 282 -29.71 25.04 -1.17
N GLY A 283 -30.01 24.38 -2.30
CA GLY A 283 -29.73 24.89 -3.64
C GLY A 283 -28.27 24.91 -4.09
N LYS A 284 -27.38 24.08 -3.53
CA LYS A 284 -26.01 23.90 -4.07
C LYS A 284 -25.97 22.84 -5.19
N SER A 285 -25.00 22.97 -6.10
CA SER A 285 -24.84 22.10 -7.28
C SER A 285 -24.68 20.63 -6.91
N CYS A 286 -24.98 19.73 -7.87
CA CYS A 286 -24.90 18.26 -7.74
C CYS A 286 -23.53 17.75 -7.24
N LYS A 287 -22.49 18.59 -7.24
CA LYS A 287 -21.17 18.31 -6.66
C LYS A 287 -21.19 18.20 -5.12
N ASN A 288 -22.27 18.63 -4.44
CA ASN A 288 -22.38 18.68 -2.98
C ASN A 288 -23.47 17.76 -2.36
N VAL A 289 -24.00 16.79 -3.11
CA VAL A 289 -24.87 15.77 -2.51
C VAL A 289 -23.98 14.77 -1.76
N THR A 290 -23.75 15.02 -0.47
CA THR A 290 -22.98 14.16 0.44
C THR A 290 -23.80 13.01 1.01
N ASP A 291 -25.08 12.91 0.66
CA ASP A 291 -25.98 11.87 1.15
C ASP A 291 -25.90 10.62 0.26
N THR A 292 -25.35 9.55 0.82
CA THR A 292 -25.15 8.24 0.19
C THR A 292 -26.45 7.64 -0.36
N THR A 293 -27.58 7.96 0.27
CA THR A 293 -28.92 7.46 -0.09
C THR A 293 -29.40 8.06 -1.41
N VAL A 294 -29.05 9.33 -1.68
CA VAL A 294 -29.45 10.04 -2.91
C VAL A 294 -28.55 9.67 -4.09
N LYS A 295 -27.26 9.36 -3.84
CA LYS A 295 -26.37 8.78 -4.86
C LYS A 295 -26.88 7.43 -5.38
N GLN A 296 -27.33 6.55 -4.48
CA GLN A 296 -27.87 5.24 -4.87
C GLN A 296 -29.17 5.36 -5.69
N LEU A 297 -30.04 6.33 -5.36
CA LEU A 297 -31.26 6.60 -6.12
C LEU A 297 -30.97 7.18 -7.53
N MET A 298 -29.91 7.98 -7.71
CA MET A 298 -29.53 8.46 -9.05
C MET A 298 -28.91 7.36 -9.92
N GLN A 299 -28.22 6.39 -9.33
CA GLN A 299 -27.69 5.22 -10.05
C GLN A 299 -28.81 4.36 -10.66
N LEU A 300 -29.93 4.22 -9.94
CA LEU A 300 -31.12 3.46 -10.36
C LEU A 300 -31.90 4.11 -11.53
N PHE A 301 -31.72 5.41 -11.79
CA PHE A 301 -32.34 6.10 -12.92
C PHE A 301 -31.50 6.08 -14.21
N LEU A 302 -30.27 5.54 -14.17
CA LEU A 302 -29.37 5.44 -15.33
C LEU A 302 -29.47 4.09 -16.07
N GLU A 303 -30.29 3.14 -15.57
CA GLU A 303 -30.53 1.84 -16.21
C GLU A 303 -31.88 1.73 -16.95
N ILE A 304 -32.50 2.86 -17.33
CA ILE A 304 -33.65 2.93 -18.26
C ILE A 304 -33.32 3.95 -19.35
#